data_AF-S0G491-F1
#
_entry.id   AF-S0G491-F1
#
_cell.length_a   1.000
_cell.length_b   1.000
_cell.length_c   1.000
_cell.angle_alpha   90.00
_cell.angle_beta   90.00
_cell.angle_gamma   90.00
#
_symmetry.space_group_name_H-M   'P 1'
#
loop_
_entity.id
_entity.type
_entity.pdbx_description
1 polymer ?
#
loop_
_entity_poly.entity_id
_entity_poly.type
_entity_poly.pdbx_seq_one_letter_code
_entity_poly.pdbx_strand_id
1 'polypeptide(L)'
;MAMYNPPHPGEIIREFCVEPLNINITEAAKALGVTRKTLSALLNGRAGISPEMALRLSKVFGRSPEGWLKLQLQYDLWKAKQSADIGNLKRIEAA
;
A
#
# COMPACT_ATOMS: atom_id res chain seq x y z
N MET A 1 -11.71 14.38 -0.81
CA MET A 1 -10.68 14.96 -1.70
C MET A 1 -9.63 13.89 -2.01
N ALA A 2 -9.17 13.79 -3.25
CA ALA A 2 -8.00 12.96 -3.56
C ALA A 2 -6.76 13.62 -2.96
N MET A 3 -5.94 12.84 -2.26
CA MET A 3 -4.70 13.34 -1.67
C MET A 3 -3.71 13.70 -2.79
N TYR A 4 -3.11 14.89 -2.72
CA TYR A 4 -2.00 15.27 -3.60
C TYR A 4 -0.74 14.56 -3.11
N ASN A 5 -0.13 13.72 -3.96
CA ASN A 5 1.04 12.91 -3.62
C ASN A 5 0.84 12.00 -2.38
N PRO A 6 -0.04 10.97 -2.47
CA PRO A 6 -0.18 9.99 -1.41
C PRO A 6 1.15 9.24 -1.17
N PRO A 7 1.56 9.03 0.09
CA PRO A 7 2.76 8.27 0.41
C PRO A 7 2.60 6.80 0.00
N HIS A 8 3.72 6.11 -0.19
CA HIS A 8 3.66 4.68 -0.49
C HIS A 8 3.10 3.94 0.73
N PRO A 9 2.19 2.95 0.58
CA PRO A 9 1.58 2.26 1.72
C PRO A 9 2.59 1.61 2.67
N GLY A 10 3.73 1.18 2.14
CA GLY A 10 4.86 0.67 2.92
C GLY A 10 5.51 1.67 3.87
N GLU A 11 5.52 2.96 3.52
CA GLU A 11 5.98 4.03 4.42
C GLU A 11 5.01 4.19 5.60
N ILE A 12 3.70 4.14 5.31
CA ILE A 12 2.65 4.16 6.33
C ILE A 12 2.79 2.96 7.28
N ILE A 13 3.05 1.76 6.76
CA ILE A 13 3.25 0.56 7.61
C ILE A 13 4.48 0.73 8.50
N ARG A 14 5.56 1.32 7.99
CA ARG A 14 6.77 1.57 8.79
C ARG A 14 6.46 2.50 9.96
N GLU A 15 5.94 3.68 9.66
CA GLU A 15 5.73 4.78 10.62
C GLU A 15 4.62 4.48 11.63
N PHE A 16 3.54 3.82 11.20
CA PHE A 16 2.35 3.64 12.04
C PHE A 16 2.16 2.21 12.56
N CYS A 17 2.93 1.23 12.11
CA CYS A 17 2.83 -0.15 12.60
C CYS A 17 4.15 -0.67 13.17
N VAL A 18 5.27 -0.52 12.47
CA VAL A 18 6.54 -1.12 12.89
C VAL A 18 7.22 -0.29 13.98
N GLU A 19 7.40 1.01 13.73
CA GLU A 19 8.10 1.93 14.65
C GLU A 19 7.39 2.08 16.01
N PRO A 20 6.05 2.26 16.09
CA PRO A 20 5.36 2.43 17.37
C PRO A 20 5.38 1.17 18.24
N LEU A 21 5.52 -0.01 17.62
CA LEU A 21 5.63 -1.29 18.32
C LEU A 21 7.08 -1.59 18.74
N ASN A 22 8.06 -0.78 18.31
CA ASN A 22 9.49 -0.99 18.55
C ASN A 22 9.98 -2.41 18.15
N ILE A 23 9.40 -2.96 17.07
CA ILE A 23 9.79 -4.26 16.52
C ILE A 23 10.67 -4.07 15.30
N ASN A 24 11.60 -5.01 15.08
CA ASN A 24 12.42 -4.99 13.88
C ASN A 24 11.71 -5.66 12.68
N ILE A 25 12.25 -5.45 11.47
CA ILE A 25 11.67 -5.99 10.22
C ILE A 25 11.56 -7.52 10.24
N THR A 26 12.48 -8.22 10.91
CA THR A 26 12.45 -9.68 11.00
C THR A 26 11.27 -10.17 11.85
N GLU A 27 11.02 -9.51 12.98
CA GLU A 27 9.89 -9.81 13.87
C GLU A 27 8.56 -9.53 13.17
N ALA A 28 8.44 -8.36 12.52
CA ALA A 28 7.26 -8.00 11.74
C ALA A 28 7.00 -8.97 10.58
N ALA A 29 8.04 -9.38 9.85
CA ALA A 29 7.91 -10.33 8.74
C ALA A 29 7.46 -11.71 9.23
N LYS A 30 7.99 -12.15 10.38
CA LYS A 30 7.58 -13.39 11.04
C LYS A 30 6.12 -13.34 11.46
N ALA A 31 5.67 -12.24 12.07
CA ALA A 31 4.29 -12.04 12.47
C ALA A 31 3.32 -12.07 11.27
N LEU A 32 3.72 -11.46 10.14
CA LEU A 32 2.96 -11.48 8.89
C LEU A 32 3.04 -12.81 8.13
N GLY A 33 3.91 -13.74 8.54
CA GLY A 33 4.15 -15.01 7.86
C GLY A 33 4.72 -14.84 6.44
N VAL A 34 5.59 -13.84 6.23
CA VAL A 34 6.26 -13.55 4.96
C VAL A 34 7.78 -13.51 5.14
N THR A 35 8.52 -13.56 4.03
CA THR A 35 9.99 -13.41 4.12
C THR A 35 10.37 -11.98 4.53
N ARG A 36 11.49 -11.84 5.24
CA ARG A 36 12.08 -10.52 5.55
C ARG A 36 12.31 -9.69 4.29
N LYS A 37 12.69 -10.33 3.16
CA LYS A 37 12.88 -9.67 1.86
C LYS A 37 11.57 -9.09 1.33
N THR A 38 10.47 -9.84 1.42
CA THR A 38 9.12 -9.38 1.02
C THR A 38 8.71 -8.15 1.81
N LEU A 39 8.80 -8.21 3.14
CA LEU A 39 8.43 -7.06 3.97
C LEU A 39 9.35 -5.87 3.72
N SER A 40 10.66 -6.09 3.60
CA SER A 40 11.62 -5.02 3.29
C SER A 40 11.33 -4.34 1.94
N ALA A 41 10.96 -5.10 0.90
CA ALA A 41 10.58 -4.52 -0.38
C ALA A 41 9.33 -3.63 -0.26
N LEU A 42 8.32 -4.08 0.50
CA LEU A 42 7.11 -3.32 0.79
C LEU A 42 7.45 -2.02 1.55
N LEU A 43 8.15 -2.12 2.69
CA LEU A 43 8.49 -0.98 3.56
C LEU A 43 9.42 0.05 2.91
N ASN A 44 10.10 -0.29 1.81
CA ASN A 44 10.99 0.60 1.06
C ASN A 44 10.38 1.06 -0.28
N GLY A 45 9.07 0.89 -0.48
CA GLY A 45 8.41 1.41 -1.69
C GLY A 45 8.66 0.62 -2.98
N ARG A 46 9.26 -0.57 -2.89
CA ARG A 46 9.65 -1.40 -4.04
C ARG A 46 8.61 -2.48 -4.39
N ALA A 47 7.65 -2.73 -3.51
CA ALA A 47 6.55 -3.66 -3.73
C ALA A 47 5.26 -3.08 -3.14
N GLY A 48 4.12 -3.34 -3.77
CA GLY A 48 2.80 -2.92 -3.28
C GLY A 48 2.14 -3.95 -2.36
N ILE A 49 0.96 -3.58 -1.84
CA ILE A 49 0.09 -4.46 -1.05
C ILE A 49 -0.81 -5.27 -1.98
N SER A 50 -0.61 -6.59 -2.01
CA SER A 50 -1.56 -7.53 -2.63
C SER A 50 -2.77 -7.79 -1.73
N PRO A 51 -3.89 -8.36 -2.24
CA PRO A 51 -5.01 -8.77 -1.40
C PRO A 51 -4.61 -9.74 -0.28
N GLU A 52 -3.72 -10.69 -0.55
CA GLU A 52 -3.20 -11.60 0.47
C GLU A 52 -2.40 -10.85 1.55
N MET A 53 -1.55 -9.90 1.16
CA MET A 53 -0.82 -9.06 2.10
C MET A 53 -1.78 -8.18 2.93
N ALA A 54 -2.86 -7.67 2.33
CA ALA A 54 -3.86 -6.88 3.04
C ALA A 54 -4.57 -7.70 4.14
N LEU A 55 -4.88 -8.98 3.88
CA LEU A 55 -5.42 -9.89 4.90
C LEU A 55 -4.41 -10.11 6.03
N ARG A 56 -3.13 -10.33 5.71
CA ARG A 56 -2.04 -10.50 6.69
C ARG A 56 -1.86 -9.25 7.56
N LEU A 57 -1.80 -8.07 6.94
CA LEU A 57 -1.69 -6.78 7.63
C LEU A 57 -2.90 -6.53 8.53
N SER A 58 -4.11 -6.81 8.05
CA SER A 58 -5.35 -6.68 8.83
C SER A 58 -5.30 -7.53 10.10
N LYS A 59 -4.84 -8.79 9.96
CA LYS A 59 -4.74 -9.72 11.09
C LYS A 59 -3.69 -9.30 12.12
N VAL A 60 -2.56 -8.73 11.68
CA VAL A 60 -1.39 -8.45 12.54
C VAL A 60 -1.40 -7.03 13.11
N PHE A 61 -1.72 -6.03 12.30
CA PHE A 61 -1.66 -4.61 12.67
C PHE A 61 -3.04 -3.94 12.76
N GLY A 62 -4.11 -4.69 12.52
CA GLY A 62 -5.46 -4.13 12.44
C GLY A 62 -5.73 -3.41 11.12
N ARG A 63 -6.79 -2.59 11.11
CA ARG A 63 -7.42 -2.00 9.91
C ARG A 63 -8.07 -3.05 9.01
N SER A 64 -9.09 -2.66 8.24
CA SER A 64 -9.71 -3.57 7.28
C SER A 64 -8.79 -3.88 6.08
N PRO A 65 -8.87 -5.07 5.48
CA PRO A 65 -8.12 -5.40 4.26
C PRO A 65 -8.39 -4.40 3.12
N GLU A 66 -9.64 -3.97 2.96
CA GLU A 66 -10.05 -2.96 1.98
C GLU A 66 -9.40 -1.60 2.28
N GLY A 67 -9.21 -1.28 3.57
CA GLY A 67 -8.54 -0.07 4.00
C GLY A 67 -7.07 -0.04 3.59
N TRP A 68 -6.38 -1.19 3.63
CA TRP A 68 -5.01 -1.33 3.14
C TRP A 68 -4.94 -1.24 1.61
N LEU A 69 -5.84 -1.94 0.90
CA LEU A 69 -5.92 -1.89 -0.56
C LEU A 69 -6.27 -0.49 -1.07
N LYS A 70 -7.09 0.27 -0.33
CA LYS A 70 -7.41 1.65 -0.68
C LYS A 70 -6.18 2.55 -0.67
N LEU A 71 -5.23 2.36 0.25
CA LEU A 71 -3.96 3.10 0.23
C LEU A 71 -3.15 2.78 -1.02
N GLN A 72 -3.04 1.48 -1.35
CA GLN A 72 -2.36 1.02 -2.54
C GLN A 72 -2.98 1.61 -3.81
N LEU A 73 -4.31 1.55 -3.92
CA LEU A 73 -5.05 2.11 -5.05
C LEU A 73 -4.84 3.62 -5.18
N GLN A 74 -4.86 4.36 -4.06
CA GLN A 74 -4.61 5.80 -4.07
C GLN A 74 -3.20 6.13 -4.59
N TYR A 75 -2.19 5.41 -4.11
CA TYR A 75 -0.81 5.54 -4.56
C TYR A 75 -0.65 5.21 -6.05
N ASP A 76 -1.18 4.06 -6.48
CA ASP A 76 -1.05 3.60 -7.86
C ASP A 76 -1.77 4.51 -8.85
N LEU A 77 -2.98 4.99 -8.51
CA LEU A 77 -3.72 5.94 -9.33
C LEU A 77 -2.99 7.29 -9.42
N TRP A 78 -2.41 7.78 -8.32
CA TRP A 78 -1.63 9.01 -8.37
C TRP A 78 -0.41 8.83 -9.27
N LYS A 79 0.34 7.74 -9.11
CA LYS A 79 1.52 7.45 -9.94
C LYS A 79 1.14 7.32 -11.42
N ALA A 80 0.07 6.59 -11.73
CA ALA A 80 -0.42 6.43 -13.10
C ALA A 80 -0.81 7.78 -13.73
N LYS A 81 -1.46 8.68 -12.98
CA LYS A 81 -1.82 10.02 -13.47
C LYS A 81 -0.62 10.87 -13.89
N GLN A 82 0.56 10.64 -13.31
CA GLN A 82 1.75 11.42 -13.66
C GLN A 82 2.35 11.04 -15.02
N SER A 83 2.06 9.84 -15.51
CA SER A 83 2.65 9.32 -16.76
C SER A 83 1.62 8.92 -17.83
N ALA A 84 0.33 8.85 -17.48
CA ALA A 84 -0.71 8.41 -18.39
C ALA A 84 -1.02 9.50 -19.42
N ASP A 85 -0.84 9.18 -20.70
CA ASP A 85 -1.34 10.00 -21.81
C ASP A 85 -2.78 9.59 -22.14
N ILE A 86 -3.73 10.32 -21.55
CA ILE A 86 -5.17 10.08 -21.69
C ILE A 86 -5.93 11.32 -22.18
N GLY A 87 -5.21 12.34 -22.65
CA GLY A 87 -5.81 13.64 -23.04
C GLY A 87 -6.70 13.56 -24.28
N ASN A 88 -6.48 12.56 -25.14
CA ASN A 88 -7.29 12.29 -26.33
C ASN A 88 -8.55 11.44 -26.06
N LEU A 89 -8.69 10.89 -24.85
CA LEU A 89 -9.82 10.03 -24.51
C LEU A 89 -11.06 10.88 -24.17
N LYS A 90 -12.23 10.41 -24.58
CA LYS A 90 -13.52 11.07 -24.32
C LYS A 90 -14.42 10.16 -23.49
N ARG A 91 -15.20 10.77 -22.59
CA ARG A 91 -16.23 10.06 -21.83
C ARG A 91 -17.33 9.59 -22.78
N ILE A 92 -17.70 8.32 -22.67
CA ILE A 92 -18.89 7.79 -23.33
C ILE A 92 -20.12 8.26 -22.53
N GLU A 93 -21.03 8.96 -23.19
CA GLU A 93 -22.32 9.34 -22.61
C GLU A 93 -23.34 8.24 -22.94
N ALA A 94 -24.15 7.88 -21.94
CA ALA A 94 -25.28 6.99 -22.16
C ALA A 94 -26.39 7.78 -22.88
N ALA A 95 -27.02 7.15 -23.89
CA ALA A 95 -28.17 7.70 -24.60
C ALA A 95 -29.42 7.78 -23.71
#